data_AF-A0A8U0TMI9-F1
#
_entry.id   AF-A0A8U0TMI9-F1
#
_cell.length_a   1.000
_cell.length_b   1.000
_cell.length_c   1.000
_cell.angle_alpha   90.00
_cell.angle_beta   90.00
_cell.angle_gamma   90.00
#
_symmetry.space_group_name_H-M   'P 1'
#
loop_
_entity.id
_entity.type
_entity.pdbx_description
1 polymer ?
#
loop_
_entity_poly.entity_id
_entity_poly.type
_entity_poly.pdbx_seq_one_letter_code
_entity_poly.pdbx_strand_id
1 'polypeptide(L)'
;MLKEVKAPQKVMWNQTVKKAFWVDSGAGIDSQIHSVLSTFKPSGPPLPRLTVSPAVIRELDSVQLSCVTPPSVSVSHCYLFTEKRDYKPSCRQTLTGTELLSWSDQRSPAVVNVRCYYYAVGSYNPSSHSDPVSVTVEGKLQKPDISVNDESSHDITILCVLPESVSDGHSCNLYTGDQPQAYKEAWVRRFNATLSKLFCTFRVTKNDLFRHLQLERDVSCDYRVNTGSHSLSPRSDKYIITGQKPNITVSLKENLITCLIPGSVSNDTTCNLYVGEQSKSLFRAHVRKKKHNDSKCWFCQFSVDENDLIRSLQLVRRKEVSCDYSVSSGPNSLSPRSDGYSFTVSTVTSTLTPDTPVRSTTSLTSPLTPSTAVNPTSGVLVIFL
;
A
#
# COMPACT_ATOMS: atom_id res chain seq x y z
N MET A 1 73.22 -7.84 -8.40
CA MET A 1 73.18 -6.97 -9.59
C MET A 1 71.73 -6.89 -10.06
N LEU A 2 71.13 -5.70 -9.91
CA LEU A 2 69.82 -5.38 -10.47
C LEU A 2 69.92 -5.29 -12.00
N LYS A 3 68.93 -5.81 -12.72
CA LYS A 3 68.50 -5.26 -14.01
C LYS A 3 66.98 -5.31 -14.07
N GLU A 4 66.39 -4.12 -14.04
CA GLU A 4 64.98 -3.84 -14.28
C GLU A 4 64.60 -4.17 -15.73
N VAL A 5 63.36 -4.65 -15.90
CA VAL A 5 62.71 -4.87 -17.18
C VAL A 5 61.94 -3.59 -17.56
N LYS A 6 62.17 -3.18 -18.80
CA LYS A 6 61.75 -1.94 -19.45
C LYS A 6 60.33 -2.07 -20.03
N ALA A 7 59.44 -1.15 -19.68
CA ALA A 7 58.10 -0.98 -20.29
C ALA A 7 58.13 0.06 -21.43
N PRO A 8 57.15 0.06 -22.37
CA PRO A 8 57.30 0.62 -23.71
C PRO A 8 56.86 2.09 -23.88
N GLN A 9 57.24 2.62 -25.04
CA GLN A 9 57.21 4.00 -25.52
C GLN A 9 55.84 4.71 -25.46
N LYS A 10 55.88 5.96 -25.00
CA LYS A 10 54.86 6.98 -25.27
C LYS A 10 55.44 8.00 -26.27
N VAL A 11 54.76 8.15 -27.39
CA VAL A 11 55.12 9.00 -28.52
C VAL A 11 55.13 10.48 -28.11
N MET A 12 56.21 11.17 -28.50
CA MET A 12 56.50 12.58 -28.21
C MET A 12 55.62 13.53 -29.04
N TRP A 13 55.09 14.56 -28.40
CA TRP A 13 54.85 15.86 -29.05
C TRP A 13 56.01 16.79 -28.69
N ASN A 14 56.61 17.36 -29.73
CA ASN A 14 57.86 18.13 -29.72
C ASN A 14 57.65 19.52 -29.10
N GLN A 15 58.43 19.87 -28.07
CA GLN A 15 58.67 21.26 -27.65
C GLN A 15 60.12 21.65 -27.95
N THR A 16 60.37 21.98 -29.21
CA THR A 16 61.50 22.82 -29.64
C THR A 16 60.93 24.25 -29.61
N VAL A 17 61.44 25.24 -28.87
CA VAL A 17 62.75 25.88 -28.94
C VAL A 17 62.98 26.63 -27.62
N LYS A 18 64.03 26.29 -26.87
CA LYS A 18 64.70 27.23 -25.96
C LYS A 18 66.18 27.17 -26.28
N LYS A 19 66.64 28.03 -27.19
CA LYS A 19 68.06 28.37 -27.31
C LYS A 19 68.20 29.88 -27.52
N ALA A 20 68.83 30.44 -26.49
CA ALA A 20 69.33 31.79 -26.30
C ALA A 20 69.75 32.52 -27.57
N PHE A 21 69.23 33.75 -27.71
CA PHE A 21 69.86 34.82 -28.46
C PHE A 21 70.42 35.78 -27.40
N TRP A 22 71.73 35.91 -27.31
CA TRP A 22 72.38 36.98 -26.54
C TRP A 22 72.35 38.24 -27.42
N VAL A 23 71.58 39.25 -27.03
CA VAL A 23 71.71 40.62 -27.54
C VAL A 23 71.81 41.54 -26.33
N ASP A 24 72.87 42.33 -26.32
CA ASP A 24 73.26 43.25 -25.26
C ASP A 24 72.13 44.18 -24.81
N SER A 25 72.00 44.31 -23.50
CA SER A 25 71.05 45.18 -22.82
C SER A 25 71.42 46.65 -22.99
N GLY A 26 70.84 47.29 -24.00
CA GLY A 26 70.55 48.72 -23.94
C GLY A 26 69.32 48.94 -23.06
N ALA A 27 69.50 49.52 -21.87
CA ALA A 27 68.44 49.80 -20.91
C ALA A 27 67.35 50.70 -21.54
N GLY A 28 66.23 50.12 -21.96
CA GLY A 28 65.14 50.90 -22.54
C GLY A 28 63.99 50.17 -23.26
N ILE A 29 63.99 48.83 -23.37
CA ILE A 29 62.94 48.10 -24.12
C ILE A 29 62.19 47.00 -23.33
N ASP A 30 62.64 46.62 -22.13
CA ASP A 30 61.97 45.58 -21.32
C ASP A 30 60.64 46.03 -20.69
N SER A 31 60.43 47.33 -20.54
CA SER A 31 59.19 47.89 -19.98
C SER A 31 57.99 47.74 -20.93
N GLN A 32 58.21 47.74 -22.25
CA GLN A 32 57.12 47.63 -23.21
C GLN A 32 56.71 46.18 -23.50
N ILE A 33 57.62 45.21 -23.40
CA ILE A 33 57.29 43.80 -23.66
C ILE A 33 56.50 43.19 -22.49
N HIS A 34 56.82 43.55 -21.24
CA HIS A 34 56.00 43.17 -20.08
C HIS A 34 54.63 43.87 -20.02
N SER A 35 54.53 45.08 -20.57
CA SER A 35 53.26 45.82 -20.68
C SER A 35 52.29 45.14 -21.67
N VAL A 36 52.79 44.70 -22.83
CA VAL A 36 51.97 44.09 -23.90
C VAL A 36 51.59 42.63 -23.59
N LEU A 37 52.40 41.87 -22.84
CA LEU A 37 52.07 40.49 -22.46
C LEU A 37 51.11 40.37 -21.26
N SER A 38 50.88 41.44 -20.50
CA SER A 38 49.88 41.42 -19.40
C SER A 38 48.44 41.70 -19.88
N THR A 39 48.26 42.14 -21.13
CA THR A 39 46.95 42.56 -21.67
C THR A 39 46.20 41.49 -22.46
N PHE A 40 46.79 40.32 -22.71
CA PHE A 40 46.11 39.19 -23.36
C PHE A 40 45.86 38.05 -22.38
N LYS A 41 45.01 38.29 -21.38
CA LYS A 41 44.19 37.20 -20.84
C LYS A 41 43.00 37.09 -21.81
N PRO A 42 42.81 35.99 -22.56
CA PRO A 42 41.56 35.82 -23.28
C PRO A 42 40.47 35.74 -22.21
N SER A 43 39.78 36.85 -21.95
CA SER A 43 38.65 36.87 -21.04
C SER A 43 37.55 36.11 -21.76
N GLY A 44 37.49 34.79 -21.54
CA GLY A 44 36.39 33.97 -22.02
C GLY A 44 35.05 34.54 -21.56
N PRO A 45 33.94 34.09 -22.16
CA PRO A 45 32.60 34.53 -21.76
C PRO A 45 32.41 34.40 -20.24
N PRO A 46 31.62 35.31 -19.62
CA PRO A 46 31.46 35.34 -18.16
C PRO A 46 30.87 34.03 -17.62
N LEU A 47 31.19 33.71 -16.36
CA LEU A 47 30.84 32.45 -15.72
C LEU A 47 29.31 32.24 -15.63
N PRO A 48 28.77 31.08 -16.02
CA PRO A 48 27.36 30.74 -15.81
C PRO A 48 27.09 30.24 -14.38
N ARG A 49 25.82 30.32 -13.97
CA ARG A 49 25.33 29.77 -12.70
C ARG A 49 24.35 28.63 -12.96
N LEU A 50 24.62 27.44 -12.43
CA LEU A 50 23.69 26.33 -12.50
C LEU A 50 22.69 26.39 -11.32
N THR A 51 21.42 26.17 -11.61
CA THR A 51 20.35 26.05 -10.61
C THR A 51 19.56 24.77 -10.82
N VAL A 52 19.09 24.15 -9.73
CA VAL A 52 18.29 22.92 -9.78
C VAL A 52 17.01 23.07 -8.96
N SER A 53 15.93 22.45 -9.41
CA SER A 53 14.67 22.42 -8.66
C SER A 53 13.83 21.18 -9.00
N PRO A 54 13.45 20.35 -8.02
CA PRO A 54 13.98 20.28 -6.65
C PRO A 54 15.36 19.60 -6.61
N ALA A 55 16.10 19.79 -5.50
CA ALA A 55 17.45 19.21 -5.34
C ALA A 55 17.45 17.77 -4.77
N VAL A 56 16.32 17.33 -4.21
CA VAL A 56 16.13 15.97 -3.69
C VAL A 56 14.92 15.38 -4.40
N ILE A 57 15.15 14.25 -5.06
CA ILE A 57 14.16 13.55 -5.90
C ILE A 57 14.26 12.04 -5.70
N ARG A 58 13.25 11.30 -6.15
CA ARG A 58 13.29 9.84 -6.34
C ARG A 58 13.40 9.48 -7.82
N GLU A 59 13.54 8.19 -8.11
CA GLU A 59 13.69 7.67 -9.49
C GLU A 59 12.58 8.16 -10.45
N LEU A 60 11.33 8.25 -9.98
CA LEU A 60 10.18 8.66 -10.79
C LEU A 60 9.91 10.17 -10.79
N ASP A 61 10.55 10.89 -9.88
CA ASP A 61 10.36 12.33 -9.74
C ASP A 61 11.18 13.05 -10.81
N SER A 62 10.79 14.27 -11.16
CA SER A 62 11.49 15.10 -12.15
C SER A 62 12.26 16.23 -11.49
N VAL A 63 13.47 16.50 -11.98
CA VAL A 63 14.29 17.66 -11.64
C VAL A 63 14.47 18.55 -12.86
N GLN A 64 14.36 19.86 -12.67
CA GLN A 64 14.76 20.86 -13.66
C GLN A 64 16.16 21.37 -13.36
N LEU A 65 17.06 21.24 -14.32
CA LEU A 65 18.40 21.80 -14.34
C LEU A 65 18.38 23.04 -15.25
N SER A 66 18.88 24.18 -14.77
CA SER A 66 18.93 25.42 -15.54
C SER A 66 20.29 26.09 -15.42
N CYS A 67 21.03 26.14 -16.53
CA CYS A 67 22.27 26.89 -16.67
C CYS A 67 21.92 28.35 -16.99
N VAL A 68 22.01 29.22 -15.99
CA VAL A 68 21.69 30.65 -16.11
C VAL A 68 22.93 31.41 -16.55
N THR A 69 22.84 32.09 -17.68
CA THR A 69 23.90 32.96 -18.20
C THR A 69 23.66 34.43 -17.82
N PRO A 70 24.72 35.26 -17.76
CA PRO A 70 24.55 36.69 -17.52
C PRO A 70 23.67 37.37 -18.58
N PRO A 71 22.89 38.41 -18.23
CA PRO A 71 21.88 39.00 -19.13
C PRO A 71 22.43 39.60 -20.43
N SER A 72 23.70 40.02 -20.42
CA SER A 72 24.38 40.65 -21.56
C SER A 72 24.87 39.65 -22.62
N VAL A 73 24.66 38.35 -22.43
CA VAL A 73 25.22 37.30 -23.26
C VAL A 73 24.13 36.65 -24.12
N SER A 74 24.32 36.68 -25.44
CA SER A 74 23.56 35.84 -26.36
C SER A 74 24.23 34.46 -26.47
N VAL A 75 23.52 33.41 -26.09
CA VAL A 75 24.04 32.02 -26.09
C VAL A 75 23.82 31.35 -27.45
N SER A 76 24.85 30.71 -28.00
CA SER A 76 24.76 29.89 -29.21
C SER A 76 24.63 28.40 -28.90
N HIS A 77 25.42 27.88 -27.95
CA HIS A 77 25.39 26.49 -27.51
C HIS A 77 25.54 26.41 -26.00
N CYS A 78 24.95 25.40 -25.38
CA CYS A 78 24.91 25.25 -23.94
C CYS A 78 24.94 23.78 -23.58
N TYR A 79 25.76 23.41 -22.61
CA TYR A 79 26.01 22.03 -22.27
C TYR A 79 25.96 21.84 -20.76
N LEU A 80 25.17 20.84 -20.36
CA LEU A 80 25.18 20.28 -19.01
C LEU A 80 26.02 19.01 -19.05
N PHE A 81 26.78 18.73 -17.98
CA PHE A 81 27.60 17.53 -17.88
C PHE A 81 27.74 17.04 -16.44
N THR A 82 27.96 15.73 -16.30
CA THR A 82 28.35 15.07 -15.06
C THR A 82 29.85 14.76 -15.08
N GLU A 83 30.43 14.37 -13.95
CA GLU A 83 31.87 14.05 -13.85
C GLU A 83 32.32 12.92 -14.82
N LYS A 84 31.39 12.05 -15.25
CA LYS A 84 31.67 10.91 -16.14
C LYS A 84 31.60 11.20 -17.65
N ARG A 85 31.51 12.47 -18.05
CA ARG A 85 31.78 12.99 -19.43
C ARG A 85 30.76 12.67 -20.54
N ASP A 86 29.47 12.58 -20.22
CA ASP A 86 28.41 12.74 -21.23
C ASP A 86 27.79 14.14 -21.16
N TYR A 87 27.64 14.79 -22.32
CA TYR A 87 27.11 16.14 -22.44
C TYR A 87 25.65 16.12 -22.89
N LYS A 88 24.79 16.91 -22.23
CA LYS A 88 23.42 17.18 -22.71
C LYS A 88 23.35 18.60 -23.30
N PRO A 89 23.04 18.75 -24.59
CA PRO A 89 23.00 20.04 -25.27
C PRO A 89 21.68 20.77 -24.95
N SER A 90 21.66 21.58 -23.89
CA SER A 90 20.60 22.54 -23.57
C SER A 90 21.01 23.40 -22.37
N CYS A 91 20.54 24.65 -22.30
CA CYS A 91 20.65 25.45 -21.07
C CYS A 91 19.60 25.08 -20.03
N ARG A 92 18.53 24.38 -20.43
CA ARG A 92 17.50 23.92 -19.48
C ARG A 92 17.08 22.50 -19.81
N GLN A 93 17.13 21.63 -18.81
CA GLN A 93 16.80 20.23 -18.97
C GLN A 93 15.87 19.80 -17.83
N THR A 94 14.81 19.08 -18.17
CA THR A 94 14.05 18.29 -17.20
C THR A 94 14.46 16.84 -17.35
N LEU A 95 14.82 16.19 -16.25
CA LEU A 95 15.16 14.77 -16.19
C LEU A 95 14.40 14.12 -15.05
N THR A 96 13.98 12.87 -15.25
CA THR A 96 13.59 11.99 -14.15
C THR A 96 14.82 11.54 -13.36
N GLY A 97 14.63 11.09 -12.11
CA GLY A 97 15.71 10.49 -11.33
C GLY A 97 16.36 9.30 -12.05
N THR A 98 15.59 8.46 -12.73
CA THR A 98 16.13 7.35 -13.55
C THR A 98 17.04 7.82 -14.68
N GLU A 99 16.64 8.86 -15.43
CA GLU A 99 17.45 9.42 -16.50
C GLU A 99 18.74 10.06 -15.97
N LEU A 100 18.66 10.73 -14.81
CA LEU A 100 19.82 11.35 -14.17
C LEU A 100 20.84 10.30 -13.66
N LEU A 101 20.37 9.20 -13.08
CA LEU A 101 21.20 8.07 -12.66
C LEU A 101 21.85 7.37 -13.86
N SER A 102 21.07 7.13 -14.92
CA SER A 102 21.61 6.58 -16.17
C SER A 102 22.67 7.49 -16.78
N TRP A 103 22.47 8.81 -16.74
CA TRP A 103 23.40 9.79 -17.30
C TRP A 103 24.68 9.96 -16.46
N SER A 104 24.60 9.70 -15.16
CA SER A 104 25.76 9.75 -14.26
C SER A 104 26.44 8.40 -14.07
N ASP A 105 25.92 7.33 -14.69
CA ASP A 105 26.35 5.96 -14.48
C ASP A 105 26.46 5.63 -12.97
N GLN A 106 25.36 5.93 -12.26
CA GLN A 106 25.17 5.64 -10.84
C GLN A 106 23.89 4.82 -10.64
N ARG A 107 23.77 4.16 -9.48
CA ARG A 107 22.57 3.46 -9.05
C ARG A 107 21.97 4.16 -7.84
N SER A 108 20.66 4.14 -7.71
CA SER A 108 19.98 4.68 -6.51
C SER A 108 20.30 3.82 -5.27
N PRO A 109 20.50 4.43 -4.09
CA PRO A 109 20.56 5.88 -3.81
C PRO A 109 21.90 6.50 -4.21
N ALA A 110 21.87 7.73 -4.71
CA ALA A 110 23.07 8.40 -5.24
C ALA A 110 23.01 9.93 -5.16
N VAL A 111 24.18 10.57 -5.15
CA VAL A 111 24.33 12.03 -5.26
C VAL A 111 25.02 12.34 -6.58
N VAL A 112 24.31 13.04 -7.46
CA VAL A 112 24.78 13.35 -8.80
C VAL A 112 25.23 14.81 -8.88
N ASN A 113 26.51 15.02 -9.16
CA ASN A 113 27.08 16.34 -9.38
C ASN A 113 26.94 16.75 -10.85
N VAL A 114 26.32 17.90 -11.08
CA VAL A 114 26.12 18.47 -12.41
C VAL A 114 26.83 19.82 -12.50
N ARG A 115 27.42 20.11 -13.66
CA ARG A 115 28.00 21.41 -14.02
C ARG A 115 27.49 21.83 -15.39
N CYS A 116 27.66 23.09 -15.74
CA CYS A 116 27.36 23.57 -17.09
C CYS A 116 28.39 24.57 -17.62
N TYR A 117 28.40 24.73 -18.94
CA TYR A 117 29.08 25.81 -19.66
C TYR A 117 28.35 26.15 -20.95
N TYR A 118 28.73 27.25 -21.59
CA TYR A 118 28.08 27.72 -22.82
C TYR A 118 29.07 28.38 -23.78
N TYR A 119 28.63 28.59 -25.02
CA TYR A 119 29.28 29.41 -26.04
C TYR A 119 28.43 30.65 -26.30
N ALA A 120 29.07 31.82 -26.35
CA ALA A 120 28.41 33.05 -26.79
C ALA A 120 28.32 33.10 -28.32
N VAL A 121 27.33 33.81 -28.86
CA VAL A 121 27.25 34.12 -30.29
C VAL A 121 28.52 34.87 -30.71
N GLY A 122 29.19 34.39 -31.77
CA GLY A 122 30.44 34.98 -32.26
C GLY A 122 31.69 34.61 -31.46
N SER A 123 31.59 33.79 -30.40
CA SER A 123 32.74 33.27 -29.65
C SER A 123 33.05 31.82 -30.01
N TYR A 124 34.32 31.54 -30.32
CA TYR A 124 34.84 30.17 -30.47
C TYR A 124 35.28 29.54 -29.16
N ASN A 125 35.48 30.35 -28.11
CA ASN A 125 35.88 29.86 -26.79
C ASN A 125 34.66 29.68 -25.88
N PRO A 126 34.56 28.56 -25.15
CA PRO A 126 33.50 28.36 -24.16
C PRO A 126 33.73 29.24 -22.93
N SER A 127 32.67 29.45 -22.16
CA SER A 127 32.77 29.95 -20.80
C SER A 127 33.50 28.96 -19.88
N SER A 128 33.95 29.44 -18.73
CA SER A 128 34.38 28.54 -17.65
C SER A 128 33.21 27.72 -17.12
N HIS A 129 33.48 26.53 -16.58
CA HIS A 129 32.44 25.68 -15.98
C HIS A 129 31.84 26.33 -14.74
N SER A 130 30.52 26.24 -14.57
CA SER A 130 29.85 26.63 -13.33
C SER A 130 30.38 25.85 -12.11
N ASP A 131 30.10 26.38 -10.92
CA ASP A 131 30.18 25.59 -9.70
C ASP A 131 29.27 24.34 -9.82
N PRO A 132 29.66 23.21 -9.21
CA PRO A 132 28.84 22.01 -9.21
C PRO A 132 27.58 22.20 -8.36
N VAL A 133 26.48 21.63 -8.84
CA VAL A 133 25.27 21.45 -8.03
C VAL A 133 25.00 19.95 -7.86
N SER A 134 24.68 19.55 -6.64
CA SER A 134 24.37 18.17 -6.30
C SER A 134 22.86 17.95 -6.30
N VAL A 135 22.42 16.90 -6.99
CA VAL A 135 21.04 16.39 -6.94
C VAL A 135 21.07 15.03 -6.23
N THR A 136 20.29 14.89 -5.16
CA THR A 136 20.17 13.63 -4.41
C THR A 136 19.03 12.82 -5.00
N VAL A 137 19.32 11.61 -5.48
CA VAL A 137 18.32 10.64 -5.91
C VAL A 137 18.16 9.59 -4.82
N GLU A 138 17.02 9.62 -4.12
CA GLU A 138 16.71 8.71 -3.04
C GLU A 138 16.31 7.31 -3.54
N GLY A 139 16.50 6.32 -2.67
CA GLY A 139 16.09 4.93 -2.89
C GLY A 139 14.58 4.77 -3.01
N LYS A 140 14.16 3.59 -3.49
CA LYS A 140 12.74 3.20 -3.51
C LYS A 140 12.16 3.20 -2.10
N LEU A 141 10.92 3.66 -1.96
CA LEU A 141 10.17 3.56 -0.70
C LEU A 141 9.94 2.08 -0.37
N GLN A 142 10.23 1.73 0.88
CA GLN A 142 9.87 0.42 1.43
C GLN A 142 8.40 0.45 1.87
N LYS A 143 7.72 -0.69 1.77
CA LYS A 143 6.34 -0.85 2.26
C LYS A 143 6.30 -0.67 3.79
N PRO A 144 5.23 -0.09 4.35
CA PRO A 144 5.06 -0.04 5.80
C PRO A 144 4.62 -1.40 6.36
N ASP A 145 4.81 -1.58 7.66
CA ASP A 145 4.26 -2.70 8.42
C ASP A 145 2.85 -2.36 8.91
N ILE A 146 1.92 -3.29 8.75
CA ILE A 146 0.56 -3.16 9.28
C ILE A 146 0.38 -4.05 10.50
N SER A 147 -0.29 -3.52 11.52
CA SER A 147 -0.68 -4.31 12.70
C SER A 147 -2.06 -3.86 13.16
N VAL A 148 -2.85 -4.81 13.67
CA VAL A 148 -4.18 -4.55 14.19
C VAL A 148 -4.16 -4.86 15.69
N ASN A 149 -4.55 -3.88 16.51
CA ASN A 149 -4.71 -4.07 17.94
C ASN A 149 -6.20 -4.29 18.27
N ASP A 150 -6.45 -5.25 19.17
CA ASP A 150 -7.76 -5.54 19.74
C ASP A 150 -8.87 -5.89 18.73
N GLU A 151 -8.65 -6.99 17.99
CA GLU A 151 -9.64 -7.61 17.10
C GLU A 151 -10.90 -8.08 17.86
N SER A 152 -10.88 -8.11 19.20
CA SER A 152 -12.02 -8.49 20.04
C SER A 152 -13.00 -7.37 20.33
N SER A 153 -12.60 -6.13 20.09
CA SER A 153 -13.42 -4.95 20.33
C SER A 153 -14.34 -4.62 19.14
N HIS A 154 -15.32 -3.74 19.40
CA HIS A 154 -16.11 -3.09 18.35
C HIS A 154 -15.30 -2.03 17.59
N ASP A 155 -14.37 -1.38 18.30
CA ASP A 155 -13.54 -0.29 17.82
C ASP A 155 -12.11 -0.78 17.55
N ILE A 156 -11.86 -1.18 16.31
CA ILE A 156 -10.56 -1.69 15.90
C ILE A 156 -9.58 -0.54 15.72
N THR A 157 -8.37 -0.70 16.29
CA THR A 157 -7.26 0.22 16.06
C THR A 157 -6.23 -0.42 15.15
N ILE A 158 -6.05 0.13 13.95
CA ILE A 158 -5.06 -0.31 12.97
C ILE A 158 -3.87 0.65 13.03
N LEU A 159 -2.68 0.10 13.23
CA LEU A 159 -1.43 0.84 13.16
C LEU A 159 -0.74 0.54 11.83
N CYS A 160 -0.37 1.60 11.12
CA CYS A 160 0.50 1.54 9.96
C CYS A 160 1.85 2.13 10.35
N VAL A 161 2.89 1.32 10.34
CA VAL A 161 4.21 1.63 10.88
C VAL A 161 5.17 1.86 9.73
N LEU A 162 5.77 3.04 9.68
CA LEU A 162 6.67 3.42 8.59
C LEU A 162 8.06 2.78 8.79
N PRO A 163 8.78 2.44 7.70
CA PRO A 163 10.16 1.98 7.75
C PRO A 163 11.10 3.01 8.41
N GLU A 164 12.16 2.54 9.06
CA GLU A 164 13.14 3.41 9.74
C GLU A 164 13.88 4.36 8.79
N SER A 165 13.96 4.01 7.51
CA SER A 165 14.56 4.86 6.47
C SER A 165 13.76 6.13 6.21
N VAL A 166 12.56 6.28 6.77
CA VAL A 166 11.67 7.41 6.53
C VAL A 166 11.76 8.40 7.68
N SER A 167 12.29 9.59 7.42
CA SER A 167 12.40 10.68 8.39
C SER A 167 11.32 11.75 8.27
N ASP A 168 10.68 11.86 7.10
CA ASP A 168 9.83 12.98 6.68
C ASP A 168 8.40 12.54 6.27
N GLY A 169 7.89 11.45 6.86
CA GLY A 169 6.53 10.96 6.57
C GLY A 169 5.45 12.04 6.79
N HIS A 170 4.50 12.14 5.86
CA HIS A 170 3.43 13.13 5.84
C HIS A 170 2.10 12.54 6.31
N SER A 171 1.53 11.62 5.52
CA SER A 171 0.25 10.97 5.81
C SER A 171 0.27 9.50 5.40
N CYS A 172 -0.67 8.72 5.93
CA CYS A 172 -0.92 7.34 5.54
C CYS A 172 -2.34 7.15 5.06
N ASN A 173 -2.52 6.26 4.09
CA ASN A 173 -3.85 5.85 3.63
C ASN A 173 -4.12 4.41 4.06
N LEU A 174 -5.36 4.16 4.50
CA LEU A 174 -5.90 2.84 4.78
C LEU A 174 -6.79 2.41 3.61
N TYR A 175 -6.65 1.16 3.19
CA TYR A 175 -7.42 0.53 2.13
C TYR A 175 -8.15 -0.69 2.66
N THR A 176 -9.28 -1.00 2.03
CA THR A 176 -10.11 -2.17 2.34
C THR A 176 -10.36 -2.94 1.05
N GLY A 177 -10.04 -4.22 1.01
CA GLY A 177 -10.10 -5.02 -0.22
C GLY A 177 -9.16 -4.51 -1.31
N ASP A 178 -9.52 -4.81 -2.55
CA ASP A 178 -8.78 -4.39 -3.75
C ASP A 178 -9.18 -3.00 -4.26
N GLN A 179 -9.86 -2.19 -3.44
CA GLN A 179 -10.29 -0.87 -3.89
C GLN A 179 -9.07 0.06 -4.12
N PRO A 180 -9.04 0.81 -5.24
CA PRO A 180 -7.97 1.76 -5.51
C PRO A 180 -8.09 3.02 -4.66
N GLN A 181 -9.31 3.41 -4.25
CA GLN A 181 -9.53 4.56 -3.38
C GLN A 181 -9.16 4.26 -1.92
N ALA A 182 -8.55 5.25 -1.26
CA ALA A 182 -8.30 5.20 0.17
C ALA A 182 -9.62 5.23 0.94
N TYR A 183 -9.80 4.28 1.86
CA TYR A 183 -10.93 4.25 2.79
C TYR A 183 -10.80 5.35 3.85
N LYS A 184 -9.58 5.60 4.35
CA LYS A 184 -9.31 6.64 5.35
C LYS A 184 -7.88 7.16 5.26
N GLU A 185 -7.68 8.44 5.50
CA GLU A 185 -6.36 9.06 5.64
C GLU A 185 -6.07 9.41 7.11
N ALA A 186 -4.81 9.29 7.52
CA ALA A 186 -4.33 9.70 8.83
C ALA A 186 -2.96 10.39 8.74
N TRP A 187 -2.73 11.37 9.60
CA TRP A 187 -1.46 12.09 9.69
C TRP A 187 -0.41 11.29 10.47
N VAL A 188 0.84 11.34 9.98
CA VAL A 188 1.97 10.65 10.62
C VAL A 188 2.23 11.20 12.02
N ARG A 189 2.50 10.29 12.96
CA ARG A 189 2.85 10.56 14.36
C ARG A 189 4.17 9.86 14.70
N ARG A 190 4.79 10.28 15.79
CA ARG A 190 6.03 9.70 16.31
C ARG A 190 5.76 9.03 17.65
N PHE A 191 6.26 7.79 17.85
CA PHE A 191 5.99 7.02 19.09
C PHE A 191 6.58 7.71 20.32
N ASN A 192 7.86 8.10 20.24
CA ASN A 192 8.59 8.84 21.27
C ASN A 192 9.82 9.52 20.64
N ALA A 193 10.41 10.50 21.31
CA ALA A 193 11.62 11.20 20.87
C ALA A 193 12.84 10.28 20.76
N THR A 194 12.91 9.21 21.55
CA THR A 194 14.06 8.29 21.61
C THR A 194 14.09 7.21 20.54
N LEU A 195 12.92 6.70 20.12
CA LEU A 195 12.82 5.61 19.13
C LEU A 195 12.67 6.11 17.69
N SER A 196 12.38 7.40 17.50
CA SER A 196 12.13 8.09 16.22
C SER A 196 11.16 7.40 15.23
N LYS A 197 10.50 6.31 15.61
CA LYS A 197 9.61 5.50 14.78
C LYS A 197 8.33 6.26 14.43
N LEU A 198 8.06 6.35 13.13
CA LEU A 198 6.89 7.01 12.56
C LEU A 198 5.76 6.01 12.32
N PHE A 199 4.53 6.43 12.58
CA PHE A 199 3.35 5.59 12.39
C PHE A 199 2.08 6.42 12.21
N CYS A 200 1.06 5.81 11.62
CA CYS A 200 -0.30 6.31 11.59
C CYS A 200 -1.23 5.39 12.38
N THR A 201 -2.28 5.97 12.94
CA THR A 201 -3.31 5.23 13.68
C THR A 201 -4.66 5.46 13.04
N PHE A 202 -5.31 4.37 12.64
CA PHE A 202 -6.68 4.39 12.15
C PHE A 202 -7.59 3.77 13.19
N ARG A 203 -8.59 4.54 13.63
CA ARG A 203 -9.71 4.03 14.42
C ARG A 203 -10.87 3.76 13.47
N VAL A 204 -11.32 2.51 13.42
CA VAL A 204 -12.40 2.04 12.55
C VAL A 204 -13.35 1.16 13.37
N THR A 205 -14.62 1.10 13.00
CA THR A 205 -15.55 0.16 13.63
C THR A 205 -15.66 -1.11 12.80
N LYS A 206 -15.96 -2.25 13.43
CA LYS A 206 -16.26 -3.48 12.68
C LYS A 206 -17.42 -3.29 11.71
N ASN A 207 -18.46 -2.52 12.07
CA ASN A 207 -19.59 -2.26 11.18
C ASN A 207 -19.18 -1.57 9.88
N ASP A 208 -18.30 -0.56 10.00
CA ASP A 208 -17.87 0.20 8.83
C ASP A 208 -17.00 -0.67 7.92
N LEU A 209 -16.22 -1.57 8.50
CA LEU A 209 -15.37 -2.50 7.76
C LEU A 209 -16.19 -3.62 7.08
N PHE A 210 -17.14 -4.22 7.78
CA PHE A 210 -17.90 -5.39 7.35
C PHE A 210 -19.29 -5.08 6.77
N ARG A 211 -19.47 -3.91 6.13
CA ARG A 211 -20.72 -3.64 5.40
C ARG A 211 -21.00 -4.79 4.41
N HIS A 212 -22.23 -5.33 4.42
CA HIS A 212 -22.71 -6.45 3.60
C HIS A 212 -22.36 -7.89 4.06
N LEU A 213 -22.32 -8.17 5.37
CA LEU A 213 -22.21 -9.55 5.92
C LEU A 213 -20.92 -10.29 5.54
N GLN A 214 -19.83 -9.57 5.28
CA GLN A 214 -18.57 -10.23 4.94
C GLN A 214 -17.96 -10.88 6.19
N LEU A 215 -17.50 -12.13 6.06
CA LEU A 215 -16.87 -12.88 7.15
C LEU A 215 -15.43 -12.41 7.39
N GLU A 216 -14.79 -11.91 6.35
CA GLU A 216 -13.39 -11.47 6.34
C GLU A 216 -13.26 -10.19 5.53
N ARG A 217 -12.35 -9.32 5.96
CA ARG A 217 -11.98 -8.09 5.26
C ARG A 217 -10.48 -7.92 5.31
N ASP A 218 -9.84 -7.88 4.15
CA ASP A 218 -8.43 -7.50 4.08
C ASP A 218 -8.27 -5.98 4.16
N VAL A 219 -7.31 -5.57 4.97
CA VAL A 219 -6.87 -4.19 5.10
C VAL A 219 -5.39 -4.09 4.75
N SER A 220 -5.01 -2.96 4.15
CA SER A 220 -3.62 -2.62 3.87
C SER A 220 -3.43 -1.12 3.98
N CYS A 221 -2.19 -0.66 4.11
CA CYS A 221 -1.90 0.77 4.19
C CYS A 221 -0.66 1.16 3.39
N ASP A 222 -0.60 2.41 2.96
CA ASP A 222 0.61 3.03 2.41
C ASP A 222 0.87 4.38 3.09
N TYR A 223 1.99 5.02 2.77
CA TYR A 223 2.33 6.35 3.26
C TYR A 223 2.88 7.26 2.17
N ARG A 224 2.79 8.57 2.44
CA ARG A 224 3.34 9.66 1.65
C ARG A 224 4.48 10.32 2.39
N VAL A 225 5.48 10.78 1.65
CA VAL A 225 6.60 11.61 2.15
C VAL A 225 6.46 13.05 1.66
N ASN A 226 7.21 13.97 2.27
CA ASN A 226 7.11 15.42 2.01
C ASN A 226 7.95 15.89 0.81
N THR A 227 8.73 15.03 0.18
CA THR A 227 9.57 15.39 -0.98
C THR A 227 8.74 15.93 -2.16
N GLY A 228 9.35 16.76 -3.03
CA GLY A 228 8.69 17.63 -4.02
C GLY A 228 7.79 16.98 -5.09
N SER A 229 7.67 15.66 -5.05
CA SER A 229 6.57 14.90 -5.65
C SER A 229 6.00 14.08 -4.50
N HIS A 230 4.69 14.16 -4.21
CA HIS A 230 4.06 13.40 -3.12
C HIS A 230 4.16 11.88 -3.36
N SER A 231 5.35 11.32 -3.21
CA SER A 231 5.68 9.94 -3.57
C SER A 231 4.95 9.03 -2.60
N LEU A 232 4.18 8.12 -3.19
CA LEU A 232 3.40 7.12 -2.47
C LEU A 232 4.24 5.85 -2.32
N SER A 233 4.30 5.29 -1.12
CA SER A 233 4.94 4.01 -0.90
C SER A 233 4.16 2.87 -1.56
N PRO A 234 4.77 1.71 -1.79
CA PRO A 234 4.01 0.49 -1.96
C PRO A 234 3.09 0.24 -0.76
N ARG A 235 1.98 -0.45 -0.98
CA ARG A 235 1.09 -0.89 0.11
C ARG A 235 1.80 -1.94 0.99
N SER A 236 1.44 -1.95 2.26
CA SER A 236 1.79 -3.01 3.21
C SER A 236 1.31 -4.37 2.71
N ASP A 237 1.75 -5.42 3.39
CA ASP A 237 1.07 -6.70 3.27
C ASP A 237 -0.40 -6.56 3.69
N LYS A 238 -1.24 -7.45 3.16
CA LYS A 238 -2.66 -7.52 3.53
C LYS A 238 -2.78 -8.17 4.90
N TYR A 239 -3.56 -7.54 5.78
CA TYR A 239 -3.99 -8.13 7.03
C TYR A 239 -5.46 -8.51 6.92
N ILE A 240 -5.81 -9.76 7.22
CA ILE A 240 -7.20 -10.24 7.20
C ILE A 240 -7.79 -10.02 8.60
N ILE A 241 -8.78 -9.14 8.69
CA ILE A 241 -9.60 -8.98 9.89
C ILE A 241 -10.77 -9.95 9.76
N THR A 242 -10.97 -10.78 10.78
CA THR A 242 -12.08 -11.72 10.83
C THR A 242 -13.26 -11.11 11.59
N GLY A 243 -14.46 -11.26 11.03
CA GLY A 243 -15.68 -10.93 11.74
C GLY A 243 -15.88 -11.92 12.89
N GLN A 244 -16.12 -11.41 14.10
CA GLN A 244 -16.35 -12.30 15.24
C GLN A 244 -17.77 -12.88 15.19
N LYS A 245 -17.85 -14.21 15.09
CA LYS A 245 -19.12 -14.95 15.20
C LYS A 245 -19.55 -15.04 16.68
N PRO A 246 -20.83 -14.87 17.00
CA PRO A 246 -21.33 -15.24 18.31
C PRO A 246 -21.27 -16.76 18.50
N ASN A 247 -21.25 -17.20 19.75
CA ASN A 247 -21.33 -18.62 20.11
C ASN A 247 -22.75 -18.94 20.60
N ILE A 248 -23.38 -19.97 20.02
CA ILE A 248 -24.74 -20.37 20.38
C ILE A 248 -24.71 -21.54 21.36
N THR A 249 -25.54 -21.45 22.39
CA THR A 249 -25.74 -22.53 23.38
C THR A 249 -27.24 -22.77 23.55
N VAL A 250 -27.63 -24.03 23.64
CA VAL A 250 -29.04 -24.45 23.75
C VAL A 250 -29.23 -25.25 25.02
N SER A 251 -30.19 -24.84 25.84
CA SER A 251 -30.65 -25.55 27.04
C SER A 251 -32.13 -25.89 26.86
N LEU A 252 -32.40 -27.12 26.38
CA LEU A 252 -33.78 -27.59 26.16
C LEU A 252 -34.58 -27.70 27.47
N LYS A 253 -33.94 -28.08 28.59
CA LYS A 253 -34.62 -28.19 29.89
C LYS A 253 -35.16 -26.86 30.41
N GLU A 254 -34.53 -25.75 30.02
CA GLU A 254 -34.90 -24.40 30.44
C GLU A 254 -35.61 -23.62 29.33
N ASN A 255 -35.94 -24.27 28.20
CA ASN A 255 -36.51 -23.65 27.00
C ASN A 255 -35.74 -22.41 26.55
N LEU A 256 -34.40 -22.51 26.62
CA LEU A 256 -33.51 -21.37 26.55
C LEU A 256 -32.43 -21.53 25.51
N ILE A 257 -32.36 -20.56 24.59
CA ILE A 257 -31.26 -20.44 23.64
C ILE A 257 -30.48 -19.16 23.97
N THR A 258 -29.18 -19.30 24.17
CA THR A 258 -28.28 -18.19 24.53
C THR A 258 -27.27 -17.96 23.42
N CYS A 259 -27.23 -16.74 22.91
CA CYS A 259 -26.27 -16.27 21.92
C CYS A 259 -25.22 -15.42 22.64
N LEU A 260 -24.04 -15.98 22.85
CA LEU A 260 -22.91 -15.35 23.52
C LEU A 260 -22.16 -14.46 22.52
N ILE A 261 -21.98 -13.19 22.87
CA ILE A 261 -21.30 -12.22 22.03
C ILE A 261 -19.84 -12.08 22.49
N PRO A 262 -18.86 -12.30 21.60
CA PRO A 262 -17.46 -12.10 21.92
C PRO A 262 -17.16 -10.60 22.13
N GLY A 263 -16.31 -10.30 23.11
CA GLY A 263 -15.87 -8.94 23.39
C GLY A 263 -16.90 -8.07 24.13
N SER A 264 -16.73 -6.75 24.02
CA SER A 264 -17.65 -5.77 24.60
C SER A 264 -18.51 -5.14 23.50
N VAL A 265 -19.82 -5.06 23.76
CA VAL A 265 -20.78 -4.44 22.84
C VAL A 265 -21.60 -3.34 23.54
N SER A 266 -22.28 -2.52 22.74
CA SER A 266 -23.17 -1.47 23.22
C SER A 266 -24.47 -2.05 23.80
N ASN A 267 -25.10 -1.33 24.73
CA ASN A 267 -26.35 -1.75 25.38
C ASN A 267 -27.55 -1.87 24.42
N ASP A 268 -27.49 -1.20 23.28
CA ASP A 268 -28.52 -1.20 22.24
C ASP A 268 -28.34 -2.31 21.20
N THR A 269 -27.37 -3.20 21.42
CA THR A 269 -27.15 -4.38 20.59
C THR A 269 -28.37 -5.32 20.67
N THR A 270 -28.77 -5.85 19.53
CA THR A 270 -29.84 -6.84 19.41
C THR A 270 -29.30 -8.10 18.75
N CYS A 271 -29.82 -9.27 19.11
CA CYS A 271 -29.50 -10.52 18.45
C CYS A 271 -30.71 -11.07 17.72
N ASN A 272 -30.45 -11.75 16.62
CA ASN A 272 -31.47 -12.44 15.85
C ASN A 272 -31.20 -13.95 15.88
N LEU A 273 -32.25 -14.74 16.05
CA LEU A 273 -32.21 -16.20 16.05
C LEU A 273 -32.81 -16.75 14.75
N TYR A 274 -32.12 -17.71 14.15
CA TYR A 274 -32.48 -18.36 12.89
C TYR A 274 -32.64 -19.86 13.09
N VAL A 275 -33.56 -20.45 12.34
CA VAL A 275 -33.77 -21.89 12.26
C VAL A 275 -33.44 -22.35 10.84
N GLY A 276 -32.53 -23.32 10.75
CA GLY A 276 -32.01 -23.86 9.50
C GLY A 276 -31.44 -22.80 8.56
N GLU A 277 -31.70 -23.00 7.27
CA GLU A 277 -31.24 -22.12 6.18
C GLU A 277 -32.13 -20.88 5.95
N GLN A 278 -33.09 -20.57 6.83
CA GLN A 278 -33.98 -19.43 6.63
C GLN A 278 -33.22 -18.10 6.76
N SER A 279 -33.51 -17.14 5.86
CA SER A 279 -32.96 -15.78 5.88
C SER A 279 -33.68 -14.86 6.86
N LYS A 280 -34.95 -15.13 7.16
CA LYS A 280 -35.76 -14.36 8.11
C LYS A 280 -35.52 -14.89 9.53
N SER A 281 -35.16 -13.99 10.45
CA SER A 281 -35.02 -14.34 11.86
C SER A 281 -36.39 -14.60 12.49
N LEU A 282 -36.48 -15.64 13.29
CA LEU A 282 -37.72 -16.02 14.01
C LEU A 282 -37.89 -15.21 15.29
N PHE A 283 -36.80 -14.92 15.99
CA PHE A 283 -36.84 -14.21 17.26
C PHE A 283 -35.76 -13.14 17.31
N ARG A 284 -36.09 -12.00 17.91
CA ARG A 284 -35.17 -10.90 18.20
C ARG A 284 -35.11 -10.65 19.70
N ALA A 285 -33.92 -10.47 20.24
CA ALA A 285 -33.71 -10.19 21.66
C ALA A 285 -32.71 -9.05 21.85
N HIS A 286 -32.86 -8.28 22.92
CA HIS A 286 -31.86 -7.27 23.32
C HIS A 286 -30.73 -7.91 24.11
N VAL A 287 -29.54 -7.34 23.97
CA VAL A 287 -28.35 -7.80 24.68
C VAL A 287 -28.51 -7.61 26.20
N ARG A 288 -27.97 -8.56 26.95
CA ARG A 288 -27.90 -8.56 28.40
C ARG A 288 -26.47 -8.81 28.83
N LYS A 289 -26.17 -8.44 30.08
CA LYS A 289 -24.84 -8.60 30.68
C LYS A 289 -24.95 -9.43 31.95
N LYS A 290 -24.12 -10.47 32.08
CA LYS A 290 -24.05 -11.31 33.28
C LYS A 290 -22.66 -11.18 33.86
N LYS A 291 -22.60 -11.05 35.19
CA LYS A 291 -21.34 -11.03 35.92
C LYS A 291 -20.84 -12.48 36.00
N HIS A 292 -19.96 -12.86 35.08
CA HIS A 292 -19.20 -14.11 35.18
C HIS A 292 -17.79 -13.79 35.69
N ASN A 293 -17.18 -14.73 36.42
CA ASN A 293 -16.13 -14.49 37.42
C ASN A 293 -14.75 -14.06 36.88
N ASP A 294 -14.64 -13.52 35.67
CA ASP A 294 -13.45 -12.76 35.21
C ASP A 294 -13.63 -12.12 33.82
N SER A 295 -14.76 -12.38 33.14
CA SER A 295 -15.11 -11.75 31.87
C SER A 295 -16.55 -11.24 31.91
N LYS A 296 -16.74 -9.94 31.69
CA LYS A 296 -18.05 -9.32 31.45
C LYS A 296 -18.62 -9.83 30.13
N CYS A 297 -19.23 -11.01 30.13
CA CYS A 297 -19.82 -11.60 28.92
C CYS A 297 -21.17 -10.94 28.60
N TRP A 298 -21.30 -10.48 27.35
CA TRP A 298 -22.55 -10.01 26.77
C TRP A 298 -23.24 -11.15 26.03
N PHE A 299 -24.56 -11.21 26.11
CA PHE A 299 -25.32 -12.27 25.45
C PHE A 299 -26.76 -11.85 25.21
N CYS A 300 -27.41 -12.48 24.24
CA CYS A 300 -28.85 -12.44 24.10
C CYS A 300 -29.44 -13.79 24.50
N GLN A 301 -30.62 -13.75 25.07
CA GLN A 301 -31.31 -14.91 25.60
C GLN A 301 -32.71 -14.96 24.98
N PHE A 302 -33.01 -16.06 24.32
CA PHE A 302 -34.29 -16.32 23.66
C PHE A 302 -35.04 -17.37 24.47
N SER A 303 -36.21 -16.99 24.98
CA SER A 303 -37.18 -17.94 25.52
C SER A 303 -37.98 -18.47 24.33
N VAL A 304 -37.85 -19.76 24.04
CA VAL A 304 -38.49 -20.38 22.88
C VAL A 304 -39.33 -21.55 23.36
N ASP A 305 -40.60 -21.59 22.96
CA ASP A 305 -41.44 -22.76 23.22
C ASP A 305 -40.89 -23.98 22.47
N GLU A 306 -40.76 -25.10 23.16
CA GLU A 306 -40.14 -26.31 22.63
C GLU A 306 -40.94 -26.85 21.43
N ASN A 307 -42.28 -26.82 21.48
CA ASN A 307 -43.12 -27.33 20.40
C ASN A 307 -43.03 -26.42 19.17
N ASP A 308 -43.03 -25.10 19.37
CA ASP A 308 -42.87 -24.13 18.29
C ASP A 308 -41.49 -24.25 17.62
N LEU A 309 -40.43 -24.49 18.41
CA LEU A 309 -39.09 -24.72 17.90
C LEU A 309 -39.01 -26.01 17.08
N ILE A 310 -39.54 -27.12 17.61
CA ILE A 310 -39.60 -28.41 16.91
C ILE A 310 -40.38 -28.28 15.60
N ARG A 311 -41.55 -27.64 15.64
CA ARG A 311 -42.37 -27.38 14.45
C ARG A 311 -41.58 -26.56 13.42
N SER A 312 -40.86 -25.54 13.85
CA SER A 312 -40.02 -24.72 12.97
C SER A 312 -38.86 -25.53 12.37
N LEU A 313 -38.23 -26.39 13.17
CA LEU A 313 -37.16 -27.29 12.73
C LEU A 313 -37.67 -28.32 11.71
N GLN A 314 -38.88 -28.83 11.86
CA GLN A 314 -39.48 -29.77 10.90
C GLN A 314 -39.65 -29.15 9.51
N LEU A 315 -39.89 -27.84 9.42
CA LEU A 315 -40.10 -27.12 8.15
C LEU A 315 -38.83 -26.82 7.34
N VAL A 316 -37.64 -26.91 7.94
CA VAL A 316 -36.35 -26.58 7.29
C VAL A 316 -35.55 -27.83 6.95
N ARG A 317 -34.64 -27.77 5.97
CA ARG A 317 -33.79 -28.93 5.66
C ARG A 317 -32.71 -29.12 6.72
N ARG A 318 -32.05 -28.03 7.13
CA ARG A 318 -31.04 -28.07 8.19
C ARG A 318 -31.71 -27.98 9.56
N LYS A 319 -31.65 -29.07 10.34
CA LYS A 319 -32.21 -29.15 11.69
C LYS A 319 -31.27 -28.48 12.70
N GLU A 320 -30.95 -27.21 12.48
CA GLU A 320 -30.03 -26.44 13.30
C GLU A 320 -30.61 -25.08 13.69
N VAL A 321 -30.07 -24.49 14.75
CA VAL A 321 -30.27 -23.07 15.09
C VAL A 321 -28.95 -22.33 15.03
N SER A 322 -29.00 -21.09 14.57
CA SER A 322 -27.86 -20.16 14.58
C SER A 322 -28.33 -18.78 14.99
N CYS A 323 -27.40 -17.94 15.47
CA CYS A 323 -27.71 -16.56 15.83
C CYS A 323 -26.70 -15.58 15.25
N ASP A 324 -27.12 -14.34 15.05
CA ASP A 324 -26.22 -13.20 14.80
C ASP A 324 -26.58 -12.05 15.75
N TYR A 325 -25.80 -10.98 15.71
CA TYR A 325 -26.09 -9.75 16.43
C TYR A 325 -25.93 -8.52 15.55
N SER A 326 -26.74 -7.50 15.81
CA SER A 326 -26.64 -6.17 15.22
C SER A 326 -26.48 -5.13 16.31
N VAL A 327 -25.46 -4.30 16.19
CA VAL A 327 -25.26 -3.15 17.08
C VAL A 327 -25.97 -1.92 16.49
N SER A 328 -26.49 -1.00 17.31
CA SER A 328 -27.33 0.12 16.80
C SER A 328 -26.63 1.10 15.84
N SER A 329 -25.30 1.07 15.75
CA SER A 329 -24.50 2.01 14.97
C SER A 329 -24.56 1.69 13.47
N GLY A 330 -25.72 1.98 12.87
CA GLY A 330 -25.95 2.05 11.42
C GLY A 330 -26.82 0.92 10.84
N PRO A 331 -27.51 1.16 9.69
CA PRO A 331 -28.52 0.25 9.14
C PRO A 331 -27.99 -1.09 8.55
N ASN A 332 -26.72 -1.46 8.74
CA ASN A 332 -26.09 -2.65 8.15
C ASN A 332 -25.02 -3.29 9.06
N SER A 333 -25.20 -3.22 10.37
CA SER A 333 -24.25 -3.67 11.41
C SER A 333 -24.41 -5.14 11.84
N LEU A 334 -24.84 -6.01 10.93
CA LEU A 334 -25.13 -7.41 11.26
C LEU A 334 -23.85 -8.24 11.27
N SER A 335 -23.59 -8.96 12.35
CA SER A 335 -22.49 -9.92 12.45
C SER A 335 -22.69 -11.11 11.52
N PRO A 336 -21.63 -11.87 11.22
CA PRO A 336 -21.81 -13.22 10.71
C PRO A 336 -22.63 -14.09 11.69
N ARG A 337 -23.30 -15.11 11.17
CA ARG A 337 -24.01 -16.10 12.00
C ARG A 337 -23.02 -16.96 12.78
N SER A 338 -23.42 -17.35 13.98
CA SER A 338 -22.78 -18.42 14.76
C SER A 338 -22.68 -19.69 13.94
N ASP A 339 -21.78 -20.58 14.34
CA ASP A 339 -21.88 -21.96 13.90
C ASP A 339 -23.21 -22.56 14.39
N GLY A 340 -23.81 -23.44 13.59
CA GLY A 340 -25.13 -23.99 13.85
C GLY A 340 -25.12 -25.03 14.97
N TYR A 341 -26.05 -24.91 15.92
CA TYR A 341 -26.33 -25.99 16.86
C TYR A 341 -27.31 -26.96 16.22
N SER A 342 -26.81 -28.14 15.84
CA SER A 342 -27.62 -29.19 15.21
C SER A 342 -28.39 -30.01 16.24
N PHE A 343 -29.67 -30.26 15.96
CA PHE A 343 -30.53 -31.17 16.71
C PHE A 343 -30.48 -32.56 16.08
N THR A 344 -30.55 -33.61 16.91
CA THR A 344 -30.63 -34.98 16.38
C THR A 344 -32.06 -35.24 15.89
N VAL A 345 -32.20 -36.10 14.87
CA VAL A 345 -33.51 -36.42 14.27
C VAL A 345 -34.51 -36.93 15.32
N SER A 346 -34.02 -37.69 16.30
CA SER A 346 -34.83 -38.17 17.43
C SER A 346 -35.39 -37.02 18.28
N THR A 347 -34.63 -35.95 18.53
CA THR A 347 -35.15 -34.79 19.31
C THR A 347 -36.29 -34.07 18.59
N VAL A 348 -36.31 -34.11 17.26
CA VAL A 348 -37.34 -33.45 16.42
C VAL A 348 -38.58 -34.33 16.22
N THR A 349 -38.48 -35.64 16.49
CA THR A 349 -39.56 -36.62 16.30
C THR A 349 -40.20 -37.11 17.61
N SER A 350 -39.55 -36.92 18.76
CA SER A 350 -40.01 -37.50 20.04
C SER A 350 -41.27 -36.90 20.67
N THR A 351 -41.85 -35.80 20.16
CA THR A 351 -43.05 -35.16 20.77
C THR A 351 -44.35 -35.31 19.98
N LEU A 352 -44.35 -36.08 18.88
CA LEU A 352 -45.59 -36.45 18.19
C LEU A 352 -45.77 -37.96 18.22
N THR A 353 -46.25 -38.49 19.35
CA THR A 353 -47.08 -39.71 19.31
C THR A 353 -48.48 -39.31 18.88
N PRO A 354 -48.97 -39.73 17.70
CA PRO A 354 -50.38 -39.61 17.38
C PRO A 354 -51.13 -40.74 18.09
N ASP A 355 -51.77 -40.44 19.22
CA ASP A 355 -52.82 -41.30 19.77
C ASP A 355 -54.06 -41.19 18.87
N THR A 356 -54.11 -41.96 17.79
CA THR A 356 -55.38 -42.45 17.22
C THR A 356 -55.14 -43.68 16.35
N PRO A 357 -55.76 -44.84 16.66
CA PRO A 357 -55.67 -46.01 15.81
C PRO A 357 -56.66 -45.86 14.65
N VAL A 358 -56.18 -45.43 13.47
CA VAL A 358 -56.94 -45.58 12.23
C VAL A 358 -56.48 -46.84 11.51
N ARG A 359 -57.19 -47.91 11.87
CA ARG A 359 -57.58 -49.08 11.07
C ARG A 359 -56.84 -49.26 9.73
N SER A 360 -55.99 -50.27 9.68
CA SER A 360 -55.56 -50.90 8.43
C SER A 360 -56.79 -51.47 7.70
N THR A 361 -57.08 -50.95 6.51
CA THR A 361 -57.87 -51.66 5.50
C THR A 361 -57.14 -51.63 4.18
N THR A 362 -56.65 -52.81 3.82
CA THR A 362 -56.34 -53.25 2.47
C THR A 362 -57.50 -53.03 1.51
N SER A 363 -57.25 -52.41 0.36
CA SER A 363 -57.91 -52.82 -0.89
C SER A 363 -57.10 -52.33 -2.09
N LEU A 364 -56.74 -53.30 -2.93
CA LEU A 364 -56.22 -53.20 -4.28
C LEU A 364 -57.09 -52.29 -5.17
N THR A 365 -56.48 -51.58 -6.12
CA THR A 365 -56.65 -51.75 -7.59
C THR A 365 -56.15 -50.47 -8.28
N SER A 366 -54.99 -50.54 -8.95
CA SER A 366 -54.58 -49.55 -9.96
C SER A 366 -54.87 -50.10 -11.35
N PRO A 367 -55.45 -49.34 -12.28
CA PRO A 367 -55.52 -49.72 -13.69
C PRO A 367 -54.18 -49.47 -14.40
N LEU A 368 -53.85 -50.39 -15.31
CA LEU A 368 -52.65 -50.47 -16.13
C LEU A 368 -52.63 -49.46 -17.30
N THR A 369 -51.47 -48.77 -17.45
CA THR A 369 -50.67 -48.49 -18.69
C THR A 369 -51.21 -47.59 -19.84
N PRO A 370 -50.35 -47.13 -20.80
CA PRO A 370 -48.91 -46.76 -20.76
C PRO A 370 -48.55 -45.50 -21.60
N SER A 371 -47.33 -44.96 -21.47
CA SER A 371 -46.53 -44.53 -22.65
C SER A 371 -45.05 -44.28 -22.30
N THR A 372 -44.20 -45.17 -22.83
CA THR A 372 -42.93 -44.95 -23.53
C THR A 372 -42.06 -43.72 -23.18
N ALA A 373 -40.86 -43.98 -22.64
CA ALA A 373 -39.71 -43.09 -22.74
C ALA A 373 -38.54 -43.84 -23.40
N VAL A 374 -38.09 -43.27 -24.52
CA VAL A 374 -36.99 -43.74 -25.38
C VAL A 374 -35.67 -43.21 -24.82
N ASN A 375 -34.66 -44.07 -24.73
CA ASN A 375 -33.27 -43.69 -24.48
C ASN A 375 -32.57 -43.45 -25.84
N PRO A 376 -31.66 -42.47 -25.95
CA PRO A 376 -30.27 -42.88 -26.18
C PRO A 376 -29.19 -41.97 -25.56
N THR A 377 -28.20 -42.65 -24.98
CA THR A 377 -26.74 -42.53 -25.16
C THR A 377 -26.12 -41.15 -25.48
N SER A 378 -25.27 -40.69 -24.56
CA SER A 378 -24.38 -39.52 -24.71
C SER A 378 -23.13 -39.87 -25.53
N GLY A 379 -22.88 -39.11 -26.60
CA GLY A 379 -21.66 -39.09 -27.39
C GLY A 379 -20.82 -37.84 -27.10
N VAL A 380 -19.52 -38.05 -26.99
CA VAL A 380 -18.44 -37.07 -26.82
C VAL A 380 -18.23 -36.28 -28.11
N LEU A 381 -17.98 -34.96 -28.03
CA LEU A 381 -17.31 -34.23 -29.11
C LEU A 381 -16.34 -33.17 -28.56
N VAL A 382 -15.09 -33.33 -29.00
CA VAL A 382 -13.93 -32.46 -28.87
C VAL A 382 -14.04 -31.32 -29.88
N ILE A 383 -13.66 -30.09 -29.51
CA ILE A 383 -13.41 -29.02 -30.48
C ILE A 383 -11.99 -28.49 -30.27
N PHE A 384 -11.16 -28.66 -31.29
CA PHE A 384 -9.99 -27.84 -31.58
C PHE A 384 -10.46 -26.66 -32.45
N LEU A 385 -10.00 -25.45 -32.12
CA LEU A 385 -9.27 -24.53 -33.00
C LEU A 385 -8.69 -23.40 -32.14
#